data_AF-A0AAD9K2W8-F1
#
_entry.id   AF-A0AAD9K2W8-F1
#
_cell.length_a   1.000
_cell.length_b   1.000
_cell.length_c   1.000
_cell.angle_alpha   90.00
_cell.angle_beta   90.00
_cell.angle_gamma   90.00
#
_symmetry.space_group_name_H-M   'P 1'
#
loop_
_entity.id
_entity.type
_entity.pdbx_description
1 polymer ?
#
loop_
_entity_poly.entity_id
_entity_poly.type
_entity_poly.pdbx_seq_one_letter_code
_entity_poly.pdbx_strand_id
1 'polypeptide(L)'
;MDKSPSRKQIAGNLLGTVFDQLQGDMKKLIDGKTGTLVQDGWSNIHNEPVIANSLQDDPDLTVCGCSAHWLNLLGQDLTTHSLMNHIVEVKTYFRNHHKPCDWLIERLDSRKPQLPGETRWKSQLTILDRYITNRPSYMKIVQDHEEEIDQNIVKKVQDINIFRNAKDIAD
;
A
#
# COMPACT_ATOMS: atom_id res chain seq x y z
N MET A 1 33.13 -35.18 -12.16
CA MET A 1 32.09 -34.40 -11.45
C MET A 1 32.26 -32.96 -11.86
N ASP A 2 31.28 -32.40 -12.55
CA ASP A 2 31.33 -31.00 -12.94
C ASP A 2 31.09 -30.12 -11.71
N LYS A 3 31.95 -29.13 -11.51
CA LYS A 3 32.01 -28.37 -10.26
C LYS A 3 31.02 -27.21 -10.37
N SER A 4 30.04 -27.15 -9.45
CA SER A 4 29.06 -26.06 -9.47
C SER A 4 29.74 -24.69 -9.41
N PRO A 5 29.24 -23.70 -10.18
CA PRO A 5 29.87 -22.39 -10.25
C PRO A 5 29.83 -21.66 -8.90
N SER A 6 30.90 -20.93 -8.61
CA SER A 6 31.00 -20.09 -7.41
C SER A 6 30.14 -18.83 -7.53
N ARG A 7 29.80 -18.22 -6.39
CA ARG A 7 29.05 -16.95 -6.32
C ARG A 7 29.66 -15.85 -7.18
N LYS A 8 31.00 -15.79 -7.25
CA LYS A 8 31.74 -14.81 -8.07
C LYS A 8 31.57 -15.07 -9.57
N GLN A 9 31.52 -16.34 -9.98
CA GLN A 9 31.28 -16.70 -11.37
C GLN A 9 29.85 -16.37 -11.79
N ILE A 10 28.87 -16.64 -10.92
CA ILE A 10 27.46 -16.30 -11.14
C ILE A 10 27.28 -14.79 -11.24
N ALA A 11 27.77 -14.01 -10.27
CA ALA A 11 27.60 -12.55 -10.24
C ALA A 11 28.48 -11.78 -11.24
N GLY A 12 29.40 -12.47 -11.92
CA GLY A 12 30.33 -11.87 -12.88
C GLY A 12 30.05 -12.39 -14.29
N ASN A 13 31.03 -13.11 -14.83
CA ASN A 13 31.09 -13.45 -16.25
C ASN A 13 29.89 -14.26 -16.75
N LEU A 14 29.31 -15.15 -15.93
CA LEU A 14 28.17 -15.96 -16.36
C LEU A 14 26.91 -15.11 -16.52
N LEU A 15 26.62 -14.23 -15.56
CA LEU A 15 25.49 -13.29 -15.66
C LEU A 15 25.67 -12.33 -16.83
N GLY A 16 26.87 -11.78 -17.02
CA GLY A 16 27.17 -10.90 -18.15
C GLY A 16 26.95 -11.60 -19.50
N THR A 17 27.45 -12.83 -19.64
CA THR A 17 27.28 -13.61 -20.88
C THR A 17 25.82 -13.86 -21.21
N VAL A 18 25.02 -14.28 -20.21
CA VAL A 18 23.58 -14.51 -20.40
C VAL A 18 22.85 -13.19 -20.70
N PHE A 19 23.23 -12.11 -20.03
CA PHE A 19 22.65 -10.78 -20.26
C PHE A 19 22.89 -10.30 -21.69
N ASP A 20 24.13 -10.36 -22.17
CA ASP A 20 24.50 -9.91 -23.52
C ASP A 20 23.81 -10.76 -24.60
N GLN A 21 23.71 -12.08 -24.37
CA GLN A 21 22.99 -12.99 -25.26
C GLN A 21 21.50 -12.62 -25.33
N LEU A 22 20.82 -12.52 -24.18
CA LEU A 22 19.40 -12.18 -24.12
C LEU A 22 19.12 -10.80 -24.71
N GLN A 23 20.02 -9.83 -24.49
CA GLN A 23 19.88 -8.50 -25.08
C GLN A 23 19.99 -8.56 -26.61
N GLY A 24 20.93 -9.34 -27.15
CA GLY A 24 21.08 -9.55 -28.59
C GLY A 24 19.86 -10.23 -29.21
N ASP A 25 19.32 -11.24 -28.54
CA ASP A 25 18.14 -11.98 -29.00
C ASP A 25 16.88 -11.10 -28.96
N MET A 26 16.68 -10.34 -27.88
CA MET A 26 15.58 -9.37 -27.78
C MET A 26 15.64 -8.30 -28.87
N LYS A 27 16.83 -7.73 -29.15
CA LYS A 27 17.00 -6.72 -30.22
C LYS A 27 16.52 -7.24 -31.58
N LYS A 28 16.87 -8.49 -31.93
CA LYS A 28 16.41 -9.12 -33.18
C LYS A 28 14.90 -9.37 -33.17
N LEU A 29 14.35 -9.75 -32.02
CA LEU A 29 12.94 -10.10 -31.89
C LEU A 29 12.01 -8.89 -32.06
N ILE A 30 12.47 -7.70 -31.65
CA ILE A 30 11.71 -6.45 -31.71
C ILE A 30 12.06 -5.57 -32.93
N ASP A 31 13.07 -5.96 -33.72
CA ASP A 31 13.54 -5.17 -34.86
C ASP A 31 12.42 -5.00 -35.91
N GLY A 32 12.20 -3.76 -36.34
CA GLY A 32 11.12 -3.39 -37.26
C GLY A 32 9.70 -3.51 -36.70
N LYS A 33 9.52 -3.82 -35.41
CA LYS A 33 8.20 -3.94 -34.78
C LYS A 33 7.83 -2.68 -34.01
N THR A 34 6.53 -2.44 -33.91
CA THR A 34 5.98 -1.43 -33.00
C THR A 34 5.53 -2.14 -31.74
N GLY A 35 6.11 -1.77 -30.60
CA GLY A 35 5.78 -2.33 -29.30
C GLY A 35 5.23 -1.28 -28.35
N THR A 36 4.55 -1.75 -27.33
CA THR A 36 4.03 -0.94 -26.23
C THR A 36 4.99 -1.02 -25.05
N LEU A 37 5.47 0.13 -24.58
CA LEU A 37 6.26 0.23 -23.36
C LEU A 37 5.35 0.55 -22.16
N VAL A 38 5.25 -0.39 -21.23
CA VAL A 38 4.55 -0.19 -19.95
C VAL A 38 5.58 0.21 -18.90
N GLN A 39 5.31 1.30 -18.19
CA GLN A 39 6.18 1.82 -17.15
C GLN A 39 5.44 1.85 -15.81
N ASP A 40 6.08 1.32 -14.77
CA ASP A 40 5.61 1.41 -13.39
C ASP A 40 6.66 2.15 -12.55
N GLY A 41 6.21 3.16 -11.81
CA GLY A 41 7.08 4.05 -11.05
C GLY A 41 6.64 4.11 -9.59
N TRP A 42 7.57 3.89 -8.66
CA TRP A 42 7.33 4.02 -7.22
C TRP A 42 8.57 4.53 -6.49
N SER A 43 8.38 5.07 -5.29
CA SER A 43 9.48 5.39 -4.38
C SER A 43 9.81 4.19 -3.49
N ASN A 44 11.09 3.88 -3.30
CA ASN A 44 11.53 2.84 -2.36
C ASN A 44 11.42 3.32 -0.89
N ILE A 45 11.85 2.49 0.06
CA ILE A 45 11.79 2.82 1.51
C ILE A 45 12.68 4.01 1.93
N HIS A 46 13.62 4.41 1.07
CA HIS A 46 14.49 5.58 1.25
C HIS A 46 14.01 6.79 0.43
N ASN A 47 12.79 6.72 -0.13
CA ASN A 47 12.20 7.72 -0.99
C ASN A 47 12.96 7.97 -2.30
N GLU A 48 13.74 6.98 -2.76
CA GLU A 48 14.43 7.05 -4.05
C GLU A 48 13.51 6.54 -5.17
N PRO A 49 13.51 7.20 -6.35
CA PRO A 49 12.65 6.81 -7.46
C PRO A 49 13.13 5.49 -8.08
N VAL A 50 12.20 4.57 -8.30
CA VAL A 50 12.39 3.32 -9.04
C VAL A 50 11.44 3.30 -10.22
N ILE A 51 11.94 2.91 -11.39
CA ILE A 51 11.15 2.75 -12.61
C ILE A 51 11.37 1.34 -13.13
N ALA A 52 10.28 0.58 -13.24
CA ALA A 52 10.24 -0.68 -13.95
C ALA A 52 9.65 -0.45 -15.35
N ASN A 53 10.29 -1.04 -16.35
CA ASN A 53 9.83 -1.00 -17.73
C ASN A 53 9.55 -2.43 -18.21
N SER A 54 8.45 -2.62 -18.94
CA SER A 54 8.13 -3.87 -19.63
C SER A 54 7.73 -3.55 -21.06
N LEU A 55 8.26 -4.31 -22.02
CA LEU A 55 7.98 -4.13 -23.44
C LEU A 55 7.06 -5.25 -23.92
N GLN A 56 5.93 -4.89 -24.53
CA GLN A 56 4.97 -5.82 -25.12
C GLN A 56 4.95 -5.64 -26.64
N ASP A 57 5.16 -6.74 -27.37
CA ASP A 57 5.04 -6.81 -28.83
C ASP A 57 3.67 -7.39 -29.21
N ASP A 58 2.62 -6.63 -28.92
CA ASP A 58 1.24 -6.98 -29.26
C ASP A 58 0.60 -5.79 -30.01
N PRO A 59 0.41 -5.89 -31.33
CA PRO A 59 -0.14 -4.80 -32.13
C PRO A 59 -1.62 -4.51 -31.84
N ASP A 60 -2.34 -5.45 -31.24
CA ASP A 60 -3.76 -5.27 -30.86
C ASP A 60 -3.90 -4.65 -29.46
N LEU A 61 -2.80 -4.55 -28.70
CA LEU A 61 -2.80 -3.96 -27.37
C LEU A 61 -2.78 -2.42 -27.45
N THR A 62 -3.97 -1.82 -27.32
CA THR A 62 -4.10 -0.37 -27.08
C THR A 62 -3.95 -0.07 -25.59
N VAL A 63 -2.92 0.68 -25.20
CA VAL A 63 -2.74 1.13 -23.81
C VAL A 63 -3.20 2.58 -23.66
N CYS A 64 -4.13 2.80 -22.73
CA CYS A 64 -4.62 4.13 -22.39
C CYS A 64 -4.38 4.40 -20.90
N GLY A 65 -3.23 5.01 -20.58
CA GLY A 65 -2.87 5.40 -19.22
C GLY A 65 -2.86 4.25 -18.21
N CYS A 66 -2.69 4.59 -16.94
CA CYS A 66 -2.79 3.62 -15.85
C CYS A 66 -4.19 3.67 -15.24
N SER A 67 -5.09 2.76 -15.63
CA SER A 67 -6.44 2.67 -15.05
C SER A 67 -6.41 2.51 -13.53
N ALA A 68 -5.40 1.82 -13.01
CA ALA A 68 -5.22 1.66 -11.58
C ALA A 68 -4.86 2.99 -10.87
N HIS A 69 -4.10 3.88 -11.54
CA HIS A 69 -3.87 5.23 -11.03
C HIS A 69 -5.15 6.07 -11.03
N TRP A 70 -5.94 6.03 -12.12
CA TRP A 70 -7.24 6.70 -12.18
C TRP A 70 -8.21 6.24 -11.10
N LEU A 71 -8.32 4.93 -10.87
CA LEU A 71 -9.13 4.38 -9.79
C LEU A 71 -8.63 4.82 -8.41
N ASN A 72 -7.31 4.95 -8.24
CA ASN A 72 -6.74 5.47 -7.00
C ASN A 72 -7.11 6.96 -6.79
N LEU A 73 -6.99 7.80 -7.83
CA LEU A 73 -7.39 9.21 -7.76
C LEU A 73 -8.90 9.35 -7.48
N LEU A 74 -9.74 8.61 -8.18
CA LEU A 74 -11.18 8.58 -7.91
C LEU A 74 -11.46 8.16 -6.46
N GLY A 75 -10.76 7.14 -5.97
CA GLY A 75 -10.89 6.72 -4.57
C GLY A 75 -10.45 7.81 -3.58
N GLN A 76 -9.46 8.63 -3.91
CA GLN A 76 -9.07 9.79 -3.10
C GLN A 76 -10.16 10.88 -3.12
N ASP A 77 -10.76 11.15 -4.27
CA ASP A 77 -11.84 12.13 -4.43
C ASP A 77 -13.11 11.72 -3.66
N LEU A 78 -13.43 10.42 -3.65
CA LEU A 78 -14.57 9.88 -2.91
C LEU A 78 -14.34 9.89 -1.38
N THR A 79 -13.09 9.77 -0.92
CA THR A 79 -12.77 9.83 0.51
C THR A 79 -12.55 11.27 0.96
N THR A 80 -13.46 11.83 1.76
CA THR A 80 -13.30 13.20 2.25
C THR A 80 -12.08 13.35 3.16
N HIS A 81 -11.26 14.38 2.93
CA HIS A 81 -10.08 14.69 3.73
C HIS A 81 -10.39 14.82 5.23
N SER A 82 -11.53 15.41 5.59
CA SER A 82 -11.94 15.55 7.00
C SER A 82 -12.17 14.20 7.68
N LEU A 83 -12.89 13.27 7.03
CA LEU A 83 -13.13 11.93 7.58
C LEU A 83 -11.81 11.17 7.72
N MET A 84 -10.98 11.19 6.67
CA MET A 84 -9.70 10.50 6.67
C MET A 84 -8.76 11.03 7.75
N ASN A 85 -8.72 12.35 7.97
CA ASN A 85 -7.91 12.94 9.04
C ASN A 85 -8.35 12.45 10.42
N HIS A 86 -9.65 12.44 10.71
CA HIS A 86 -10.15 11.93 12.00
C HIS A 86 -9.78 10.45 12.22
N ILE A 87 -9.97 9.61 11.22
CA ILE A 87 -9.62 8.19 11.29
C ILE A 87 -8.10 8.00 11.43
N VAL A 88 -7.32 8.82 10.74
CA VAL A 88 -5.85 8.80 10.82
C VAL A 88 -5.35 9.21 12.20
N GLU A 89 -5.98 10.18 12.85
CA GLU A 89 -5.61 10.58 14.20
C GLU A 89 -5.90 9.47 15.21
N VAL A 90 -7.11 8.89 15.19
CA VAL A 90 -7.48 7.78 16.08
C VAL A 90 -6.52 6.61 15.92
N LYS A 91 -6.29 6.15 14.69
CA LYS A 91 -5.40 4.99 14.47
C LYS A 91 -3.95 5.28 14.84
N THR A 92 -3.47 6.52 14.63
CA THR A 92 -2.10 6.93 14.98
C THR A 92 -1.94 6.91 16.49
N TYR A 93 -2.94 7.39 17.23
CA TYR A 93 -2.97 7.33 18.68
C TYR A 93 -2.84 5.89 19.18
N PHE A 94 -3.74 5.00 18.75
CA PHE A 94 -3.74 3.59 19.15
C PHE A 94 -2.53 2.78 18.65
N ARG A 95 -1.81 3.25 17.64
CA ARG A 95 -0.61 2.58 17.12
C ARG A 95 0.67 3.03 17.82
N ASN A 96 0.80 4.32 18.12
CA ASN A 96 2.06 4.91 18.55
C ASN A 96 2.15 5.12 20.06
N HIS A 97 1.03 5.06 20.79
CA HIS A 97 1.04 5.14 22.25
C HIS A 97 1.11 3.73 22.84
N HIS A 98 2.04 3.51 23.77
CA HIS A 98 2.33 2.19 24.35
C HIS A 98 1.08 1.55 24.95
N LYS A 99 0.42 2.20 25.93
CA LYS A 99 -0.77 1.62 26.59
C LYS A 99 -1.92 1.33 25.61
N PRO A 100 -2.38 2.30 24.78
CA PRO A 100 -3.43 2.04 23.79
C PRO A 100 -3.07 0.94 22.78
N CYS A 101 -1.80 0.81 22.41
CA CYS A 101 -1.33 -0.25 21.53
C CYS A 101 -1.43 -1.62 22.22
N ASP A 102 -0.97 -1.73 23.47
CA ASP A 102 -1.03 -2.98 24.24
C ASP A 102 -2.48 -3.44 24.45
N TRP A 103 -3.35 -2.53 24.92
CA TRP A 103 -4.78 -2.83 25.12
C TRP A 103 -5.48 -3.27 23.84
N LEU A 104 -5.02 -2.78 22.68
CA LEU A 104 -5.55 -3.21 21.39
C LEU A 104 -5.06 -4.63 21.05
N ILE A 105 -3.77 -4.91 21.22
CA ILE A 105 -3.16 -6.23 20.94
C ILE A 105 -3.77 -7.33 21.80
N GLU A 106 -4.14 -7.04 23.04
CA GLU A 106 -4.78 -7.99 23.96
C GLU A 106 -6.19 -8.44 23.51
N ARG A 107 -6.82 -7.72 22.56
CA ARG A 107 -8.15 -8.08 22.05
C ARG A 107 -8.06 -8.99 20.83
N LEU A 108 -8.64 -10.19 20.95
CA LEU A 108 -8.62 -11.26 19.94
C LEU A 108 -9.12 -10.85 18.54
N ASP A 109 -10.13 -9.97 18.47
CA ASP A 109 -10.72 -9.52 17.20
C ASP A 109 -10.07 -8.26 16.63
N SER A 110 -9.05 -7.71 17.30
CA SER A 110 -8.39 -6.50 16.84
C SER A 110 -7.33 -6.79 15.78
N ARG A 111 -7.09 -5.80 14.93
CA ARG A 111 -6.05 -5.84 13.91
C ARG A 111 -5.09 -4.66 14.10
N LYS A 112 -3.80 -4.88 13.89
CA LYS A 112 -2.80 -3.80 13.95
C LYS A 112 -3.19 -2.65 12.99
N PRO A 113 -3.28 -1.40 13.47
CA PRO A 113 -3.67 -0.27 12.63
C PRO A 113 -2.65 0.02 11.53
N GLN A 114 -3.12 0.22 10.30
CA GLN A 114 -2.27 0.60 9.16
C GLN A 114 -2.33 2.11 8.90
N LEU A 115 -1.15 2.73 8.76
CA LEU A 115 -1.02 4.14 8.36
C LEU A 115 -1.14 4.25 6.83
N PRO A 116 -1.58 5.40 6.29
CA PRO A 116 -1.58 5.59 4.85
C PRO A 116 -0.14 5.51 4.35
N GLY A 117 0.07 4.78 3.26
CA GLY A 117 1.34 4.81 2.54
C GLY A 117 1.11 5.51 1.21
N GLU A 118 1.89 6.55 0.92
CA GLU A 118 1.82 7.29 -0.34
C GLU A 118 2.08 6.38 -1.56
N THR A 119 2.90 5.35 -1.37
CA THR A 119 3.35 4.42 -2.43
C THR A 119 2.46 3.19 -2.61
N ARG A 120 1.37 3.04 -1.84
CA ARG A 120 0.51 1.84 -1.89
C ARG A 120 -0.92 2.22 -2.26
N TRP A 121 -1.29 1.93 -3.50
CA TRP A 121 -2.66 2.04 -3.99
C TRP A 121 -3.62 1.28 -3.06
N LYS A 122 -4.86 1.78 -2.91
CA LYS A 122 -5.89 1.22 -2.01
C LYS A 122 -5.62 1.43 -0.50
N SER A 123 -4.64 2.26 -0.13
CA SER A 123 -4.36 2.55 1.28
C SER A 123 -5.58 3.16 1.99
N GLN A 124 -6.35 4.02 1.32
CA GLN A 124 -7.57 4.64 1.83
C GLN A 124 -8.64 3.61 2.24
N LEU A 125 -8.96 2.65 1.37
CA LEU A 125 -9.95 1.60 1.67
C LEU A 125 -9.45 0.65 2.77
N THR A 126 -8.15 0.34 2.75
CA THR A 126 -7.53 -0.49 3.80
C THR A 126 -7.63 0.19 5.16
N ILE A 127 -7.50 1.52 5.22
CA ILE A 127 -7.63 2.28 6.46
C ILE A 127 -9.08 2.24 6.97
N LEU A 128 -10.05 2.45 6.09
CA LEU A 128 -11.47 2.40 6.43
C LEU A 128 -11.85 1.02 6.97
N ASP A 129 -11.50 -0.05 6.26
CA ASP A 129 -11.74 -1.44 6.68
C ASP A 129 -11.15 -1.73 8.08
N ARG A 130 -9.91 -1.32 8.31
CA ARG A 130 -9.24 -1.52 9.61
C ARG A 130 -9.90 -0.72 10.72
N TYR A 131 -10.31 0.51 10.44
CA TYR A 131 -11.04 1.35 11.40
C TYR A 131 -12.39 0.74 11.75
N ILE A 132 -13.16 0.29 10.75
CA ILE A 132 -14.47 -0.34 10.94
C ILE A 132 -14.34 -1.64 11.74
N THR A 133 -13.36 -2.48 11.41
CA THR A 133 -13.09 -3.74 12.10
C THR A 133 -12.70 -3.50 13.57
N ASN A 134 -11.81 -2.55 13.83
CA ASN A 134 -11.32 -2.28 15.17
C ASN A 134 -12.26 -1.44 16.03
N ARG A 135 -13.32 -0.87 15.43
CA ARG A 135 -14.26 0.01 16.11
C ARG A 135 -14.78 -0.54 17.45
N PRO A 136 -15.26 -1.80 17.54
CA PRO A 136 -15.76 -2.34 18.80
C PRO A 136 -14.68 -2.40 19.88
N SER A 137 -13.43 -2.70 19.48
CA SER A 137 -12.27 -2.72 20.37
C SER A 137 -11.93 -1.32 20.86
N TYR A 138 -11.93 -0.31 19.99
CA TYR A 138 -11.70 1.09 20.39
C TYR A 138 -12.76 1.58 21.39
N MET A 139 -14.04 1.28 21.14
CA MET A 139 -15.13 1.68 22.04
C MET A 139 -14.97 1.08 23.44
N LYS A 140 -14.64 -0.22 23.53
CA LYS A 140 -14.43 -0.88 24.82
C LYS A 140 -13.21 -0.32 25.54
N ILE A 141 -12.08 -0.11 24.85
CA ILE A 141 -10.88 0.47 25.47
C ILE A 141 -11.17 1.88 26.01
N VAL A 142 -11.93 2.68 25.26
CA VAL A 142 -12.36 4.01 25.72
C VAL A 142 -13.27 3.92 26.94
N GLN A 143 -14.15 2.94 27.03
CA GLN A 143 -14.99 2.72 28.22
C GLN A 143 -14.18 2.27 29.44
N ASP A 144 -13.19 1.40 29.23
CA ASP A 144 -12.39 0.80 30.30
C ASP A 144 -11.33 1.78 30.85
N HIS A 145 -10.83 2.71 30.02
CA HIS A 145 -9.68 3.58 30.31
C HIS A 145 -9.90 5.05 29.95
N GLU A 146 -11.14 5.57 30.07
CA GLU A 146 -11.50 6.93 29.62
C GLU A 146 -10.59 8.02 30.19
N GLU A 147 -10.24 7.93 31.47
CA GLU A 147 -9.40 8.92 32.17
C GLU A 147 -7.94 8.93 31.70
N GLU A 148 -7.47 7.83 31.10
CA GLU A 148 -6.09 7.67 30.62
C GLU A 148 -5.92 8.03 29.13
N ILE A 149 -7.03 8.31 28.43
CA ILE A 149 -7.04 8.58 26.98
C ILE A 149 -7.29 10.06 26.73
N ASP A 150 -6.63 10.62 25.71
CA ASP A 150 -6.89 11.98 25.25
C ASP A 150 -8.39 12.18 24.93
N GLN A 151 -9.01 13.16 25.57
CA GLN A 151 -10.44 13.47 25.42
C GLN A 151 -10.85 13.77 23.96
N ASN A 152 -9.94 14.29 23.14
CA ASN A 152 -10.18 14.49 21.72
C ASN A 152 -10.32 13.16 20.97
N ILE A 153 -9.50 12.16 21.34
CA ILE A 153 -9.58 10.80 20.80
C ILE A 153 -10.85 10.12 21.31
N VAL A 154 -11.20 10.28 22.58
CA VAL A 154 -12.47 9.77 23.15
C VAL A 154 -13.66 10.28 22.36
N LYS A 155 -13.74 11.59 22.10
CA LYS A 155 -14.82 12.20 21.29
C LYS A 155 -14.88 11.65 19.87
N LYS A 156 -13.72 11.55 19.19
CA LYS A 156 -13.63 11.04 17.81
C LYS A 156 -13.97 9.56 17.71
N VAL A 157 -13.59 8.78 18.73
CA VAL A 157 -14.08 7.42 18.87
C VAL A 157 -15.58 7.52 19.09
N GLN A 158 -16.14 8.04 20.16
CA GLN A 158 -17.59 7.97 20.42
C GLN A 158 -18.52 8.56 19.32
N ASP A 159 -18.03 9.44 18.43
CA ASP A 159 -18.79 9.95 17.28
C ASP A 159 -19.29 8.85 16.32
N ILE A 160 -20.61 8.66 16.28
CA ILE A 160 -21.28 7.69 15.42
C ILE A 160 -21.35 8.14 13.95
N ASN A 161 -21.31 9.44 13.67
CA ASN A 161 -21.39 9.96 12.31
C ASN A 161 -20.11 9.66 11.54
N ILE A 162 -18.94 9.78 12.20
CA ILE A 162 -17.65 9.35 11.63
C ILE A 162 -17.70 7.88 11.23
N PHE A 163 -18.29 7.02 12.08
CA PHE A 163 -18.40 5.59 11.79
C PHE A 163 -19.40 5.28 10.66
N ARG A 164 -20.56 5.94 10.62
CA ARG A 164 -21.54 5.78 9.54
C ARG A 164 -20.94 6.20 8.20
N ASN A 165 -20.35 7.40 8.14
CA ASN A 165 -19.71 7.90 6.92
C ASN A 165 -18.57 6.98 6.45
N ALA A 166 -17.80 6.39 7.38
CA ALA A 166 -16.77 5.42 7.03
C ALA A 166 -17.33 4.14 6.41
N LYS A 167 -18.49 3.66 6.89
CA LYS A 167 -19.19 2.51 6.32
C LYS A 167 -19.78 2.84 4.95
N ASP A 168 -20.46 3.98 4.81
CA ASP A 168 -21.10 4.38 3.56
C ASP A 168 -20.11 4.52 2.39
N ILE A 169 -18.83 4.81 2.68
CA ILE A 169 -17.76 4.88 1.67
C ILE A 169 -17.12 3.50 1.41
N ALA A 170 -17.22 2.57 2.36
CA ALA A 170 -16.63 1.24 2.25
C ALA A 170 -17.55 0.20 1.61
N ASP A 171 -18.87 0.43 1.64
CA ASP A 171 -19.92 -0.35 0.98
C ASP A 171 -20.10 0.02 -0.50
#